data_AF-A0A7W1NE91-F1
#
_entry.id   AF-A0A7W1NE91-F1
#
_cell.length_a   1.000
_cell.length_b   1.000
_cell.length_c   1.000
_cell.angle_alpha   90.00
_cell.angle_beta   90.00
_cell.angle_gamma   90.00
#
_symmetry.space_group_name_H-M   'P 1'
#
loop_
_entity.id
_entity.type
_entity.pdbx_description
1 polymer ?
#
loop_
_entity_poly.entity_id
_entity_poly.type
_entity_poly.pdbx_seq_one_letter_code
_entity_poly.pdbx_strand_id
1 'polypeptide(L)'
;AYLVELLQKLLSNALKYHRPDVKPAIHASSAAKDDGTIVFSVADNGIGMKPEDLQRIFTPFQRLHTRGEFPGSGLGLAMSEKIVRHHGGRLWVDSEVGRGSTFHFTLRKA
;
A
#
# COMPACT_ATOMS: atom_id res chain seq x y z
N ALA A 1 3.66 -8.05 -16.24
CA ALA A 1 4.59 -6.97 -15.81
C ALA A 1 3.99 -6.09 -14.72
N TYR A 2 2.87 -5.41 -14.97
CA TYR A 2 2.27 -4.44 -14.02
C TYR A 2 1.91 -5.02 -12.64
N LEU A 3 1.46 -6.28 -12.55
CA LEU A 3 1.10 -6.89 -11.28
C LEU A 3 2.30 -7.13 -10.36
N VAL A 4 3.42 -7.56 -10.94
CA VAL A 4 4.68 -7.74 -10.21
C VAL A 4 5.16 -6.40 -9.68
N GLU A 5 5.09 -5.35 -10.49
CA GLU A 5 5.46 -4.00 -10.08
C GLU A 5 4.56 -3.47 -8.95
N LEU A 6 3.25 -3.68 -9.02
CA LEU A 6 2.31 -3.33 -7.96
C LEU A 6 2.71 -3.99 -6.63
N LEU A 7 2.90 -5.32 -6.63
CA LEU A 7 3.26 -6.06 -5.43
C LEU A 7 4.63 -5.63 -4.88
N GLN A 8 5.64 -5.45 -5.75
CA GLN A 8 6.95 -4.96 -5.35
C GLN A 8 6.86 -3.60 -4.66
N LYS A 9 6.04 -2.68 -5.17
CA LYS A 9 5.86 -1.36 -4.55
C LYS A 9 5.20 -1.44 -3.18
N LEU A 10 4.16 -2.27 -3.03
CA LEU A 10 3.48 -2.44 -1.74
C LEU A 10 4.39 -3.12 -0.70
N LEU A 11 5.08 -4.20 -1.08
CA LEU A 11 6.03 -4.90 -0.21
C LEU A 11 7.24 -4.02 0.15
N SER A 12 7.75 -3.25 -0.80
CA SER A 12 8.84 -2.30 -0.55
C SER A 12 8.44 -1.23 0.45
N ASN A 13 7.22 -0.68 0.35
CA ASN A 13 6.71 0.27 1.34
C ASN A 13 6.59 -0.36 2.74
N ALA A 14 6.02 -1.57 2.82
CA ALA A 14 5.88 -2.30 4.08
C ALA A 14 7.22 -2.55 4.79
N LEU A 15 8.28 -2.91 4.05
CA LEU A 15 9.63 -3.08 4.59
C LEU A 15 10.28 -1.73 4.97
N LYS A 16 10.08 -0.73 4.13
CA LYS A 16 10.72 0.58 4.28
C LYS A 16 10.19 1.33 5.49
N TYR A 17 8.88 1.32 5.73
CA TYR A 17 8.22 2.06 6.81
C TYR A 17 8.01 1.19 8.06
N HIS A 18 9.01 0.36 8.39
CA HIS A 18 9.01 -0.45 9.61
C HIS A 18 9.31 0.39 10.86
N ARG A 19 8.92 -0.11 12.03
CA ARG A 19 9.30 0.48 13.32
C ARG A 19 10.68 -0.03 13.72
N PRO A 20 11.65 0.83 14.11
CA PRO A 20 13.02 0.44 14.42
C PRO A 20 13.16 -0.72 15.43
N ASP A 21 12.28 -0.76 16.42
CA ASP A 21 12.34 -1.74 17.53
C ASP A 21 11.36 -2.89 17.39
N VAL A 22 10.72 -3.04 16.22
CA VAL A 22 9.75 -4.12 15.96
C VAL A 22 10.20 -4.92 14.76
N LYS A 23 10.32 -6.24 14.92
CA LYS A 23 10.61 -7.14 13.80
C LYS A 23 9.57 -6.94 12.69
N PRO A 24 9.97 -6.58 11.46
CA PRO A 24 9.04 -6.40 10.35
C PRO A 24 8.26 -7.70 10.10
N ALA A 25 6.94 -7.58 10.02
CA ALA A 25 6.03 -8.65 9.67
C ALA A 25 5.12 -8.17 8.54
N ILE A 26 5.09 -8.93 7.45
CA ILE A 26 4.28 -8.62 6.27
C ILE A 26 3.44 -9.84 5.96
N HIS A 27 2.14 -9.62 5.77
CA HIS A 27 1.19 -10.66 5.41
C HIS A 27 0.48 -10.28 4.11
N ALA A 28 0.61 -11.14 3.09
CA ALA A 28 -0.13 -11.01 1.85
C ALA A 28 -1.23 -12.08 1.80
N SER A 29 -2.46 -11.66 1.51
CA SER A 29 -3.62 -12.55 1.46
C SER A 29 -4.59 -12.14 0.37
N SER A 30 -5.52 -13.04 0.05
CA SER A 30 -6.68 -12.75 -0.78
C SER A 30 -7.93 -13.35 -0.17
N ALA A 31 -9.07 -12.69 -0.40
CA ALA A 31 -10.39 -13.16 0.01
C ALA A 31 -11.40 -12.87 -1.11
N ALA A 32 -12.25 -13.84 -1.40
CA ALA A 32 -13.41 -13.64 -2.28
C ALA A 32 -14.55 -13.00 -1.47
N LYS A 33 -15.24 -12.04 -2.08
CA LYS A 33 -16.51 -11.49 -1.60
C LYS A 33 -17.68 -12.25 -2.23
N ASP A 34 -18.86 -12.11 -1.63
CA ASP A 34 -20.10 -12.73 -2.10
C ASP A 34 -20.45 -12.34 -3.55
N ASP A 35 -20.05 -11.14 -3.98
CA ASP A 35 -20.25 -10.62 -5.34
C ASP A 35 -19.22 -11.17 -6.36
N GLY A 36 -18.37 -12.11 -5.96
CA GLY A 36 -17.29 -12.67 -6.77
C GLY A 36 -16.03 -11.79 -6.87
N THR A 37 -16.02 -10.61 -6.25
CA THR A 37 -14.83 -9.75 -6.23
C THR A 37 -13.75 -10.36 -5.35
N ILE A 38 -12.52 -10.49 -5.88
CA ILE A 38 -11.35 -10.86 -5.08
C ILE A 38 -10.69 -9.59 -4.54
N VAL A 39 -10.53 -9.52 -3.21
CA VAL A 39 -9.73 -8.51 -2.53
C VAL A 39 -8.38 -9.10 -2.17
N PHE A 40 -7.32 -8.47 -2.66
CA PHE A 40 -5.95 -8.72 -2.25
C PHE A 40 -5.58 -7.75 -1.13
N SER A 41 -4.82 -8.22 -0.14
CA SER A 41 -4.39 -7.42 1.00
C SER A 41 -2.90 -7.62 1.26
N VAL A 42 -2.18 -6.52 1.55
CA VAL A 42 -0.80 -6.52 2.02
C VAL A 42 -0.78 -5.75 3.34
N ALA A 43 -0.68 -6.48 4.44
CA ALA A 43 -0.63 -5.94 5.80
C ALA A 43 0.81 -5.88 6.31
N ASP A 44 1.16 -4.80 6.99
CA ASP A 44 2.42 -4.60 7.70
C ASP A 44 2.20 -4.21 9.16
N ASN A 45 3.23 -4.37 9.99
CA ASN A 45 3.27 -3.90 11.37
C ASN A 45 4.16 -2.64 11.54
N GLY A 46 4.20 -1.79 10.52
CA GLY A 46 5.05 -0.61 10.43
C GLY A 46 4.60 0.57 11.29
N ILE A 47 5.06 1.75 10.92
CA ILE A 47 4.81 3.01 11.67
C ILE A 47 3.35 3.47 11.62
N GLY A 48 2.59 3.03 10.61
CA GLY A 48 1.22 3.49 10.37
C GLY A 48 1.12 4.96 9.94
N MET A 49 -0.10 5.42 9.66
CA MET A 49 -0.38 6.75 9.13
C MET A 49 -1.59 7.37 9.85
N LYS A 50 -1.67 8.70 9.89
CA LYS A 50 -2.83 9.41 10.43
C LYS A 50 -3.98 9.39 9.42
N PRO A 51 -5.25 9.43 9.88
CA PRO A 51 -6.41 9.48 8.98
C PRO A 51 -6.38 10.62 7.95
N GLU A 52 -5.89 11.80 8.37
CA GLU A 52 -5.75 13.00 7.52
C GLU A 52 -4.77 12.82 6.34
N ASP A 53 -3.86 11.85 6.45
CA ASP A 53 -2.84 11.58 5.44
C ASP A 53 -3.29 10.53 4.41
N LEU A 54 -4.25 9.67 4.73
CA LEU A 54 -4.61 8.48 3.94
C LEU A 54 -5.06 8.81 2.52
N GLN A 55 -5.71 9.95 2.31
CA GLN A 55 -6.11 10.36 0.95
C GLN A 55 -4.93 10.89 0.14
N ARG A 56 -3.94 11.47 0.81
CA ARG A 56 -2.84 12.21 0.18
C ARG A 56 -1.67 11.33 -0.23
N ILE A 57 -1.57 10.11 0.31
CA ILE A 57 -0.47 9.18 -0.01
C ILE A 57 -0.47 8.68 -1.46
N PHE A 58 -1.59 8.82 -2.16
CA PHE A 58 -1.71 8.47 -3.58
C PHE A 58 -1.40 9.65 -4.51
N THR A 59 -1.20 10.86 -3.97
CA THR A 59 -0.84 12.04 -4.76
C THR A 59 0.62 11.94 -5.23
N PRO A 60 0.89 12.05 -6.55
CA PRO A 60 2.25 12.00 -7.09
C PRO A 60 3.18 13.02 -6.43
N PHE A 61 4.42 12.59 -6.14
CA PHE A 61 5.46 13.40 -5.50
C PHE A 61 5.18 13.83 -4.06
N GLN A 62 4.02 13.46 -3.51
CA GLN A 62 3.71 13.76 -2.12
C GLN A 62 4.31 12.71 -1.18
N ARG A 63 4.82 13.18 -0.04
CA ARG A 63 5.43 12.35 1.00
C ARG A 63 4.97 12.81 2.37
N LEU A 64 4.70 11.86 3.26
CA LEU A 64 4.42 12.15 4.68
C LEU A 64 5.71 12.39 5.47
N HIS A 65 6.77 11.68 5.11
CA HIS A 65 8.08 11.77 5.77
C HIS A 65 9.11 12.49 4.91
N THR A 66 9.97 13.27 5.57
CA THR A 66 11.02 14.06 4.93
C THR A 66 12.07 13.16 4.26
N ARG A 67 12.83 13.73 3.31
CA ARG A 67 13.82 12.99 2.51
C ARG A 67 14.94 12.36 3.35
N GLY A 68 15.23 12.91 4.53
CA GLY A 68 16.25 12.40 5.45
C GLY A 68 15.79 11.19 6.26
N GLU A 69 14.49 10.99 6.44
CA GLU A 69 13.95 9.90 7.27
C GLU A 69 13.76 8.61 6.46
N PHE A 70 13.34 8.74 5.19
CA PHE A 70 13.12 7.58 4.32
C PHE A 70 13.44 7.88 2.83
N PRO A 71 14.10 6.98 2.07
CA PRO A 71 14.46 7.22 0.66
C PRO A 71 13.26 7.06 -0.30
N GLY A 72 13.14 7.87 -1.36
CA GLY A 72 12.14 7.66 -2.42
C GLY A 72 11.57 8.93 -3.08
N SER A 73 10.98 8.77 -4.28
CA SER A 73 10.46 9.87 -5.12
C SER A 73 9.02 10.31 -4.81
N GLY A 74 8.26 9.55 -4.01
CA GLY A 74 6.83 9.81 -3.82
C GLY A 74 5.93 9.39 -4.99
N LEU A 75 6.45 8.65 -5.97
CA LEU A 75 5.67 8.15 -7.11
C LEU A 75 5.05 6.77 -6.89
N GLY A 76 5.55 6.01 -5.91
CA GLY A 76 5.24 4.59 -5.76
C GLY A 76 3.74 4.29 -5.67
N LEU A 77 3.06 4.85 -4.68
CA LEU A 77 1.63 4.58 -4.45
C LEU A 77 0.74 5.18 -5.54
N ALA A 78 1.10 6.34 -6.11
CA ALA A 78 0.39 6.90 -7.27
C ALA A 78 0.42 5.96 -8.48
N MET A 79 1.59 5.33 -8.72
CA MET A 79 1.72 4.31 -9.78
C MET A 79 0.97 3.02 -9.45
N SER A 80 0.98 2.59 -8.18
CA SER A 80 0.15 1.47 -7.72
C SER A 80 -1.34 1.72 -8.00
N GLU A 81 -1.85 2.92 -7.68
CA GLU A 81 -3.24 3.29 -7.96
C GLU A 81 -3.51 3.28 -9.48
N LYS A 82 -2.61 3.82 -10.29
CA LYS A 82 -2.72 3.81 -11.76
C LYS A 82 -2.78 2.37 -12.31
N ILE A 83 -1.95 1.47 -11.82
CA ILE A 83 -1.95 0.05 -12.22
C ILE A 83 -3.29 -0.60 -11.85
N VAL A 84 -3.77 -0.41 -10.63
CA VAL A 84 -5.02 -1.00 -10.16
C VAL A 84 -6.22 -0.46 -10.96
N ARG A 85 -6.30 0.85 -11.19
CA ARG A 85 -7.33 1.48 -12.02
C ARG A 85 -7.29 0.99 -13.46
N HIS A 86 -6.10 0.78 -14.03
CA HIS A 86 -5.95 0.20 -15.37
C HIS A 86 -6.60 -1.18 -15.50
N HIS A 87 -6.61 -1.97 -14.41
CA HIS A 87 -7.29 -3.27 -14.35
C HIS A 87 -8.76 -3.16 -13.88
N GLY A 88 -9.35 -1.96 -13.88
CA GLY A 88 -10.73 -1.73 -13.43
C GLY A 88 -10.95 -1.95 -11.93
N GLY A 89 -9.88 -2.00 -11.16
CA GLY A 89 -9.91 -2.24 -9.73
C GLY A 89 -9.94 -0.97 -8.89
N ARG A 90 -9.92 -1.15 -7.57
CA ARG A 90 -9.76 -0.08 -6.58
C ARG A 90 -8.61 -0.41 -5.64
N LEU A 91 -7.81 0.60 -5.27
CA LEU A 91 -6.78 0.54 -4.24
C LEU A 91 -7.22 1.41 -3.05
N TRP A 92 -7.08 0.91 -1.83
CA TRP A 92 -7.32 1.66 -0.61
C TRP A 92 -6.40 1.18 0.51
N VAL A 93 -6.40 1.88 1.64
CA VAL A 93 -5.57 1.54 2.80
C VAL A 93 -6.36 1.73 4.09
N ASP A 94 -6.16 0.80 5.01
CA ASP A 94 -6.53 0.94 6.42
C ASP A 94 -5.23 1.04 7.22
N SER A 95 -5.07 2.08 8.03
CA SER A 95 -3.81 2.33 8.74
C SER A 95 -4.05 3.03 10.06
N GLU A 96 -3.24 2.68 11.06
CA GLU A 96 -3.27 3.26 12.40
C GLU A 96 -1.84 3.50 12.88
N VAL A 97 -1.57 4.72 13.36
CA VAL A 97 -0.26 5.13 13.87
C VAL A 97 0.19 4.16 14.96
N GLY A 98 1.39 3.61 14.80
CA GLY A 98 1.99 2.67 15.73
C GLY A 98 1.45 1.24 15.64
N ARG A 99 0.53 0.91 14.71
CA ARG A 99 0.07 -0.47 14.49
C ARG A 99 0.41 -1.02 13.11
N GLY A 100 0.51 -0.17 12.12
CA GLY A 100 0.90 -0.52 10.75
C GLY A 100 -0.18 -0.14 9.74
N SER A 101 -0.06 -0.70 8.54
CA SER A 101 -0.98 -0.43 7.42
C SER A 101 -1.38 -1.71 6.71
N THR A 102 -2.61 -1.75 6.21
CA THR A 102 -3.08 -2.77 5.29
C THR A 102 -3.52 -2.12 3.99
N PHE A 103 -2.76 -2.36 2.92
CA PHE A 103 -3.13 -1.94 1.57
C PHE A 103 -3.99 -3.02 0.93
N HIS A 104 -5.15 -2.61 0.43
CA HIS A 104 -6.10 -3.48 -0.20
C HIS A 104 -6.30 -3.10 -1.66
N PHE A 105 -6.40 -4.08 -2.54
CA PHE A 105 -6.77 -3.83 -3.92
C PHE A 105 -7.64 -4.92 -4.53
N THR A 106 -8.44 -4.53 -5.52
CA THR A 106 -9.19 -5.44 -6.38
C THR A 106 -8.69 -5.35 -7.81
N LEU A 107 -9.01 -6.34 -8.64
CA LEU A 107 -8.77 -6.34 -10.08
C LEU A 107 -10.03 -6.87 -10.76
N ARG A 108 -10.42 -6.30 -11.92
CA ARG A 108 -11.66 -6.66 -12.63
C ARG A 108 -11.43 -7.13 -14.07
N LYS A 109 -10.22 -7.58 -14.43
CA LYS A 109 -9.94 -8.01 -15.79
C LYS A 109 -8.99 -9.21 -15.87
N ALA A 110 -9.42 -10.23 -16.62
CA ALA A 110 -8.60 -10.87 -17.65
C ALA A 110 -9.13 -10.36 -19.00
#